data_AF-A0A2S6HF45-F1
#
_entry.id   AF-A0A2S6HF45-F1
#
_cell.length_a   1.000
_cell.length_b   1.000
_cell.length_c   1.000
_cell.angle_alpha   90.00
_cell.angle_beta   90.00
_cell.angle_gamma   90.00
#
_symmetry.space_group_name_H-M   'P 1'
#
loop_
_entity.id
_entity.type
_entity.pdbx_description
1 polymer ?
#
loop_
_entity_poly.entity_id
_entity_poly.type
_entity_poly.pdbx_seq_one_letter_code
_entity_poly.pdbx_strand_id
1 'polypeptide(L)' 'MQTAKQAAKQIIDHVSDQATWDDIMYKLYVKQKIEKGLSAIEEGRVISNEDAKKRLLGNES' A
#
# COMPACT_ATOMS: atom_id res chain seq x y z
N MET A 1 9.84 -14.66 -3.44
CA MET A 1 9.37 -13.34 -2.95
C MET A 1 10.55 -12.40 -2.82
N GLN A 2 10.37 -11.15 -3.21
CA GLN A 2 11.32 -10.09 -2.90
C GLN A 2 11.21 -9.71 -1.42
N THR A 3 12.32 -9.44 -0.74
CA THR A 3 12.30 -8.91 0.63
C THR A 3 11.91 -7.43 0.66
N ALA A 4 11.36 -6.96 1.78
CA ALA A 4 11.05 -5.52 1.95
C ALA A 4 12.26 -4.61 1.67
N LYS A 5 13.47 -5.05 2.05
CA LYS A 5 14.72 -4.33 1.75
C LYS A 5 14.98 -4.22 0.24
N GLN A 6 14.84 -5.32 -0.50
CA GLN A 6 15.05 -5.33 -1.95
C GLN A 6 14.00 -4.47 -2.67
N ALA A 7 12.74 -4.52 -2.23
CA ALA A 7 11.68 -3.67 -2.78
C ALA A 7 11.93 -2.19 -2.52
N ALA A 8 12.37 -1.83 -1.31
CA ALA A 8 12.71 -0.46 -0.97
C ALA A 8 13.88 0.07 -1.82
N LYS A 9 14.92 -0.73 -2.03
CA LYS A 9 16.05 -0.35 -2.90
C LYS A 9 15.58 -0.06 -4.32
N GLN A 10 14.77 -0.94 -4.91
CA GLN A 10 14.22 -0.70 -6.24
C GLN A 10 13.38 0.58 -6.32
N ILE A 11 12.58 0.88 -5.30
CA ILE A 11 11.82 2.14 -5.27
C ILE A 11 12.77 3.33 -5.27
N ILE A 12 13.78 3.32 -4.41
CA ILE A 12 14.78 4.40 -4.31
C ILE A 12 15.51 4.57 -5.65
N ASP A 13 15.91 3.48 -6.29
CA ASP A 13 16.64 3.50 -7.58
C ASP A 13 15.81 4.12 -8.74
N HIS A 14 14.48 4.22 -8.61
CA HIS A 14 13.58 4.77 -9.65
C HIS A 14 12.93 6.10 -9.26
N VAL A 15 13.24 6.64 -8.08
CA VAL A 15 12.74 7.95 -7.67
C VAL A 15 13.61 9.05 -8.29
N SER A 16 12.99 10.19 -8.61
CA SER A 16 13.72 11.36 -9.12
C SER A 16 14.69 11.90 -8.08
N ASP A 17 15.85 12.39 -8.52
CA ASP A 17 16.81 13.08 -7.64
C ASP A 17 16.23 14.34 -6.98
N GLN A 18 15.13 14.89 -7.50
CA GLN A 18 14.41 16.04 -6.94
C GLN A 18 13.27 15.63 -5.99
N ALA A 19 13.06 14.33 -5.78
CA ALA A 19 11.99 13.86 -4.92
C ALA A 19 12.23 14.24 -3.46
N THR A 20 11.15 14.57 -2.79
CA THR A 20 11.16 14.88 -1.37
C THR A 20 11.11 13.59 -0.53
N TRP A 21 11.35 13.74 0.77
CA TRP A 21 11.12 12.64 1.72
C TRP A 21 9.67 12.13 1.66
N ASP A 22 8.70 13.03 1.49
CA ASP A 22 7.29 12.66 1.42
C ASP A 22 6.99 11.80 0.17
N ASP A 23 7.60 12.10 -0.97
CA ASP A 23 7.47 11.30 -2.20
C ASP A 23 8.01 9.88 -2.03
N ILE A 24 9.18 9.76 -1.40
CA ILE A 24 9.83 8.47 -1.12
C ILE A 24 8.96 7.66 -0.17
N MET A 25 8.53 8.27 0.94
CA MET A 25 7.71 7.62 1.95
C MET A 25 6.35 7.20 1.40
N TYR A 26 5.73 8.04 0.56
CA TYR A 26 4.48 7.72 -0.11
C TYR A 26 4.63 6.47 -1.00
N LYS A 27 5.66 6.40 -1.83
CA LYS A 27 5.90 5.23 -2.71
C LYS A 27 6.13 3.96 -1.90
N LEU A 28 6.93 4.02 -0.83
CA LEU A 28 7.16 2.89 0.07
C LEU A 28 5.87 2.42 0.75
N TYR A 29 5.05 3.37 1.23
CA TYR A 29 3.78 3.07 1.88
C TYR A 29 2.78 2.41 0.92
N VAL A 30 2.62 2.95 -0.30
CA VAL A 30 1.74 2.37 -1.32
C VAL A 30 2.16 0.95 -1.66
N LYS A 31 3.46 0.71 -1.87
CA LYS A 31 3.99 -0.64 -2.12
C LYS A 31 3.63 -1.62 -1.00
N GLN A 32 3.85 -1.22 0.26
CA GLN A 32 3.50 -2.03 1.42
C GLN A 32 1.99 -2.32 1.48
N LYS A 33 1.14 -1.33 1.19
CA LYS A 33 -0.32 -1.50 1.21
C LYS A 33 -0.80 -2.49 0.15
N ILE A 34 -0.22 -2.45 -1.04
CA ILE A 34 -0.52 -3.41 -2.11
C ILE A 34 -0.15 -4.83 -1.67
N GLU A 35 1.06 -5.03 -1.15
CA GLU A 35 1.52 -6.36 -0.71
C GLU A 35 0.65 -6.93 0.42
N LYS A 36 0.27 -6.09 1.38
CA LYS A 36 -0.68 -6.47 2.44
C LYS A 36 -2.06 -6.82 1.89
N GLY A 37 -2.53 -6.10 0.88
CA GLY A 37 -3.79 -6.38 0.20
C GLY A 37 -3.78 -7.72 -0.52
N LEU A 38 -2.68 -8.02 -1.23
CA LEU A 38 -2.49 -9.30 -1.92
C LEU A 38 -2.47 -10.48 -0.95
N SER A 39 -1.71 -10.39 0.15
CA SER A 39 -1.70 -11.46 1.16
C SER A 39 -3.06 -11.60 1.87
N ALA A 40 -3.79 -10.50 2.11
CA ALA A 40 -5.15 -10.57 2.64
C ALA A 40 -6.12 -11.30 1.70
N ILE A 41 -5.96 -11.14 0.37
CA ILE A 41 -6.74 -11.89 -0.62
C ILE A 41 -6.41 -13.37 -0.57
N GLU A 42 -5.12 -13.73 -0.55
CA GLU A 42 -4.66 -15.12 -0.47
C GLU A 42 -5.14 -15.82 0.81
N GLU A 43 -5.20 -15.09 1.92
CA GLU A 43 -5.66 -15.57 3.22
C GLU A 43 -7.20 -15.50 3.39
N GLY A 44 -7.94 -15.04 2.38
CA GLY A 44 -9.39 -14.90 2.44
C GLY A 44 -9.88 -13.80 3.39
N ARG A 45 -9.00 -12.90 3.87
CA ARG A 45 -9.31 -11.76 4.73
C ARG A 45 -9.85 -10.57 3.92
N VAL A 46 -10.96 -10.81 3.21
CA VAL A 46 -11.63 -9.83 2.36
C VAL A 46 -13.05 -9.54 2.86
N ILE A 47 -13.59 -8.39 2.49
CA ILE A 47 -14.98 -8.00 2.76
C ILE A 47 -15.67 -7.62 1.45
N SER A 48 -17.01 -7.59 1.46
CA SER A 48 -17.76 -7.11 0.31
C SER A 48 -17.51 -5.61 0.05
N ASN A 49 -17.69 -5.16 -1.19
CA ASN A 49 -17.57 -3.74 -1.53
C ASN A 49 -18.54 -2.87 -0.72
N GLU A 50 -19.74 -3.37 -0.45
CA GLU A 50 -20.77 -2.68 0.34
C GLU A 50 -20.34 -2.53 1.80
N ASP A 51 -19.76 -3.57 2.41
CA ASP A 51 -19.23 -3.48 3.78
C ASP A 51 -18.00 -2.55 3.86
N ALA A 52 -17.17 -2.52 2.81
CA ALA A 52 -16.06 -1.60 2.71
C ALA A 52 -16.53 -0.14 2.65
N LYS A 53 -17.54 0.16 1.83
CA LYS A 53 -18.15 1.51 1.76
C LYS A 53 -18.73 1.92 3.10
N LYS A 54 -19.50 1.05 3.77
CA LYS A 54 -20.04 1.34 5.11
C LYS A 54 -18.93 1.66 6.10
N ARG A 55 -17.82 0.93 6.08
CA ARG A 55 -16.69 1.17 7.00
C ARG A 55 -15.95 2.48 6.72
N LEU A 56 -15.78 2.85 5.44
CA LEU A 56 -14.99 4.01 5.04
C LEU A 56 -15.79 5.32 5.05
N LEU A 57 -17.09 5.24 4.73
CA LEU A 57 -17.96 6.40 4.50
C LEU A 57 -19.10 6.51 5.52
N GLY A 58 -19.36 5.47 6.31
CA GLY A 58 -20.51 5.39 7.22
C GLY A 58 -20.40 6.23 8.51
N ASN A 59 -19.48 7.19 8.58
CA ASN A 59 -19.37 8.15 9.69
C ASN A 59 -19.90 9.55 9.34
N GLU A 60 -20.63 9.71 8.24
CA GLU A 60 -21.42 10.93 8.00
C GLU A 60 -22.76 10.80 8.75
N SER A 61 -22.82 11.34 9.97
CA SER A 61 -24.06 11.68 10.68
C SER A 61 -24.03 13.15 11.05
#